data_AF-A0A9N8VCL2-F1
#
_entry.id   AF-A0A9N8VCL2-F1
#
_cell.length_a   1.000
_cell.length_b   1.000
_cell.length_c   1.000
_cell.angle_alpha   90.00
_cell.angle_beta   90.00
_cell.angle_gamma   90.00
#
_symmetry.space_group_name_H-M   'P 1'
#
loop_
_entity.id
_entity.type
_entity.pdbx_description
1 polymer ?
#
loop_
_entity_poly.entity_id
_entity_poly.type
_entity_poly.pdbx_seq_one_letter_code
_entity_poly.pdbx_strand_id
1 'polypeptide(L)'
;MDQTPSKDLISLSTSDGVHIPSPKPTEVVLDEDSYTEAISEIIKRDYFPSLKTLEAQHGYLDALSSRDPTLLRDATRKLSKINTPLRKTPAATPIISRTPQRGEWDTPVSTRTTSTRITSATATTSPEKKYNTNLSLDAFQTKYTSEDNASYP
;
A
#
# COMPACT_ATOMS: atom_id res chain seq x y z
N MET A 1 45.09 -19.41 68.74
CA MET A 1 43.65 -19.62 69.00
C MET A 1 42.90 -18.48 68.32
N ASP A 2 42.88 -18.43 66.99
CA ASP A 2 42.00 -19.18 66.07
C ASP A 2 40.52 -18.97 66.34
N GLN A 3 39.91 -18.08 65.54
CA GLN A 3 38.53 -18.21 65.08
C GLN A 3 38.29 -17.25 63.90
N THR A 4 38.35 -17.80 62.69
CA THR A 4 37.76 -17.20 61.49
C THR A 4 36.27 -17.57 61.45
N PRO A 5 35.37 -16.65 61.03
CA PRO A 5 34.04 -17.04 60.60
C PRO A 5 34.00 -17.16 59.07
N SER A 6 34.11 -18.41 58.57
CA SER A 6 33.55 -18.82 57.27
C SER A 6 32.06 -19.08 57.46
N LYS A 7 31.21 -18.55 56.55
CA LYS A 7 29.77 -18.83 56.28
C LYS A 7 29.19 -17.54 55.66
N ASP A 8 28.56 -17.47 54.49
CA ASP A 8 27.96 -18.47 53.63
C ASP A 8 28.02 -17.98 52.17
N LEU A 9 28.44 -18.87 51.29
CA LEU A 9 28.27 -18.75 49.85
C LEU A 9 26.76 -18.82 49.57
N ILE A 10 26.18 -17.72 49.12
CA ILE A 10 24.82 -17.71 48.59
C ILE A 10 24.88 -18.47 47.27
N SER A 11 24.59 -19.77 47.34
CA SER A 11 24.26 -20.61 46.20
C SER A 11 22.91 -20.13 45.66
N LEU A 12 22.94 -19.17 44.74
CA LEU A 12 21.76 -18.80 43.97
C LEU A 12 21.57 -19.90 42.92
N SER A 13 20.73 -20.87 43.29
CA SER A 13 20.22 -21.95 42.47
C SER A 13 19.93 -21.50 41.05
N THR A 14 20.59 -22.16 40.09
CA THR A 14 20.19 -22.32 38.70
C THR A 14 18.68 -22.49 38.60
N SER A 15 17.98 -21.44 38.15
CA SER A 15 16.87 -21.66 37.24
C SER A 15 17.43 -21.38 35.86
N ASP A 16 17.83 -22.46 35.18
CA ASP A 16 18.06 -22.50 33.73
C ASP A 16 16.74 -22.16 33.02
N GLY A 17 16.32 -20.90 33.13
CA GLY A 17 15.53 -20.27 32.10
C GLY A 17 16.50 -20.04 30.98
N VAL A 18 16.65 -21.04 30.10
CA VAL A 18 17.24 -20.85 28.77
C VAL A 18 16.37 -19.79 28.10
N HIS A 19 16.69 -18.52 28.31
CA HIS A 19 16.26 -17.46 27.41
C HIS A 19 17.08 -17.71 26.15
N ILE A 20 16.60 -18.65 25.32
CA ILE A 20 16.99 -18.70 23.92
C ILE A 20 16.60 -17.31 23.42
N PRO A 21 17.56 -16.41 23.10
CA PRO A 21 17.18 -15.18 22.44
C PRO A 21 16.40 -15.62 21.20
N SER A 22 15.13 -15.22 21.13
CA SER A 22 14.31 -15.52 19.96
C SER A 22 15.14 -15.19 18.73
N PRO A 23 15.28 -16.11 17.75
CA PRO A 23 16.10 -15.85 16.59
C PRO A 23 15.66 -14.51 16.01
N LYS A 24 16.61 -13.59 15.84
CA LYS A 24 16.34 -12.32 15.16
C LYS A 24 15.59 -12.67 13.86
N PRO A 25 14.46 -12.02 13.56
CA PRO A 25 13.79 -12.23 12.29
C PRO A 25 14.84 -12.11 11.19
N THR A 26 14.93 -13.13 10.34
CA THR A 26 15.85 -13.09 9.20
C THR A 26 15.28 -12.08 8.21
N GLU A 27 15.70 -10.82 8.35
CA GLU A 27 15.39 -9.76 7.40
C GLU A 27 15.94 -10.17 6.02
N VAL A 28 15.13 -9.96 4.98
CA VAL A 28 15.56 -10.20 3.61
C VAL A 28 16.41 -9.02 3.17
N VAL A 29 17.69 -9.26 2.94
CA VAL A 29 18.62 -8.25 2.46
C VAL A 29 18.32 -7.92 1.00
N LEU A 30 18.12 -6.63 0.72
CA LEU A 30 17.91 -6.08 -0.61
C LEU A 30 19.10 -5.20 -1.00
N ASP A 31 19.39 -5.10 -2.29
CA ASP A 31 20.29 -4.06 -2.81
C ASP A 31 19.78 -2.66 -2.40
N GLU A 32 20.70 -1.74 -2.16
CA GLU A 32 20.42 -0.38 -1.71
C GLU A 32 19.49 0.38 -2.65
N ASP A 33 19.71 0.30 -3.97
CA ASP A 33 18.86 0.97 -4.95
C ASP A 33 17.44 0.41 -4.91
N SER A 34 17.31 -0.91 -4.80
CA SER A 34 16.02 -1.60 -4.66
C SER A 34 15.30 -1.23 -3.35
N TYR A 35 16.03 -1.16 -2.22
CA TYR A 35 15.46 -0.83 -0.92
C TYR A 35 14.98 0.62 -0.86
N THR A 36 15.78 1.56 -1.35
CA THR A 36 15.43 2.98 -1.40
C THR A 36 14.27 3.25 -2.35
N GLU A 37 14.22 2.60 -3.51
CA GLU A 37 13.06 2.67 -4.42
C GLU A 37 11.79 2.15 -3.74
N ALA A 38 11.88 0.99 -3.08
CA ALA A 38 10.76 0.38 -2.37
C ALA A 38 10.20 1.29 -1.28
N ILE A 39 11.07 1.83 -0.42
CA ILE A 39 10.68 2.76 0.64
C ILE A 39 10.13 4.06 0.06
N SER A 40 10.72 4.59 -1.01
CA SER A 40 10.22 5.79 -1.70
C SER A 40 8.78 5.61 -2.18
N GLU A 41 8.44 4.45 -2.76
CA GLU A 41 7.08 4.14 -3.18
C GLU A 41 6.11 4.03 -2.00
N ILE A 42 6.51 3.32 -0.93
CA ILE A 42 5.68 3.16 0.26
C ILE A 42 5.41 4.51 0.92
N ILE A 43 6.46 5.33 1.09
CA ILE A 43 6.36 6.65 1.70
C ILE A 43 5.43 7.56 0.88
N LYS A 44 5.62 7.63 -0.44
CA LYS A 44 4.76 8.43 -1.34
C LYS A 44 3.30 7.99 -1.26
N ARG A 45 3.03 6.69 -1.15
CA ARG A 45 1.67 6.15 -1.04
C ARG A 45 1.01 6.53 0.28
N ASP A 46 1.71 6.32 1.39
CA ASP A 46 1.12 6.34 2.73
C ASP A 46 1.12 7.74 3.35
N TYR A 47 2.20 8.50 3.16
CA TYR A 47 2.40 9.81 3.83
C TYR A 47 2.09 11.00 2.93
N PHE A 48 2.02 10.79 1.62
CA PHE A 48 1.80 11.87 0.65
C PHE A 48 0.59 11.64 -0.26
N PRO A 49 -0.62 11.42 0.29
CA PRO A 49 -1.82 11.17 -0.50
C PRO A 49 -2.20 12.34 -1.43
N SER A 50 -1.86 13.58 -1.06
CA SER A 50 -2.11 14.79 -1.86
C SER A 50 -1.05 15.05 -2.94
N LEU A 51 0.08 14.31 -2.95
CA LEU A 51 1.18 14.54 -3.90
C LEU A 51 0.72 14.47 -5.35
N LYS A 52 -0.06 13.43 -5.70
CA LYS A 52 -0.62 13.28 -7.05
C LYS A 52 -1.50 14.45 -7.46
N THR A 53 -2.26 14.99 -6.51
CA THR A 53 -3.14 16.15 -6.76
C THR A 53 -2.30 17.40 -7.02
N LEU A 54 -1.28 17.63 -6.19
CA LEU A 54 -0.39 18.78 -6.32
C LEU A 54 0.40 18.74 -7.63
N GLU A 55 0.96 17.59 -8.01
CA GLU A 55 1.64 17.39 -9.30
C GLU A 55 0.73 17.69 -10.49
N ALA A 56 -0.54 17.28 -10.43
CA ALA A 56 -1.50 17.58 -11.49
C ALA A 56 -1.89 19.06 -11.55
N GLN A 57 -2.02 19.72 -10.40
CA GLN A 57 -2.25 21.17 -10.34
C GLN A 57 -1.05 21.94 -10.91
N HIS A 58 0.17 21.55 -10.54
CA HIS A 58 1.39 22.13 -11.07
C HIS A 58 1.46 21.97 -12.60
N GLY A 59 1.27 20.75 -13.10
CA GLY A 59 1.29 20.48 -14.55
C GLY A 59 0.19 21.23 -15.33
N TYR A 60 -0.93 21.57 -14.70
CA TYR A 60 -1.94 22.45 -15.30
C TYR A 60 -1.46 23.89 -15.42
N LEU A 61 -0.80 24.43 -14.40
CA LEU A 61 -0.23 25.78 -14.43
C LEU A 61 0.92 25.89 -15.45
N ASP A 62 1.75 24.85 -15.56
CA ASP A 62 2.80 24.77 -16.58
C ASP A 62 2.20 24.78 -17.99
N ALA A 63 1.15 23.99 -18.22
CA ALA A 63 0.47 23.95 -19.50
C ALA A 63 -0.20 25.30 -19.86
N LEU A 64 -0.78 25.98 -18.87
CA LEU A 64 -1.34 27.32 -19.04
C LEU A 64 -0.25 28.33 -19.43
N SER A 65 0.92 28.24 -18.80
CA SER A 65 2.07 29.10 -19.06
C SER A 65 2.70 28.82 -20.44
N SER A 66 2.71 27.56 -20.87
CA SER A 66 3.24 27.13 -22.17
C SER A 66 2.38 27.55 -23.37
N ARG A 67 1.14 28.02 -23.15
CA ARG A 67 0.17 28.40 -24.20
C ARG A 67 -0.13 27.31 -25.25
N ASP A 68 0.13 26.05 -24.93
CA ASP A 68 -0.19 24.92 -25.79
C ASP A 68 -1.58 24.35 -25.42
N PRO A 69 -2.57 24.42 -26.32
CA PRO A 69 -3.92 23.93 -26.04
C PRO A 69 -3.98 22.41 -25.87
N THR A 70 -3.04 21.65 -26.46
CA THR A 70 -3.00 20.19 -26.34
C THR A 70 -2.56 19.77 -24.95
N LEU A 71 -1.46 20.37 -24.45
CA LEU A 71 -0.97 20.16 -23.09
C LEU A 71 -2.00 20.59 -22.05
N LEU A 72 -2.69 21.71 -22.26
CA LEU A 72 -3.73 22.20 -21.36
C LEU A 72 -4.90 21.20 -21.25
N ARG A 73 -5.31 20.64 -22.39
CA ARG A 73 -6.38 19.62 -22.43
C ARG A 73 -5.99 18.32 -21.75
N ASP A 74 -4.72 17.93 -21.83
CA ASP A 74 -4.21 16.74 -21.13
C ASP A 74 -4.08 16.99 -19.63
N ALA A 75 -3.58 18.15 -19.22
CA ALA A 75 -3.44 18.53 -17.82
C ALA A 75 -4.81 18.66 -17.13
N THR A 76 -5.80 19.29 -17.77
CA THR A 76 -7.19 19.37 -17.26
C THR A 76 -7.83 17.98 -17.11
N ARG A 77 -7.59 17.07 -18.07
CA ARG A 77 -8.02 15.67 -17.96
C ARG A 77 -7.36 14.95 -16.79
N LYS A 78 -6.07 15.17 -16.56
CA LYS A 78 -5.35 14.57 -15.42
C LYS A 78 -5.91 15.08 -14.08
N LEU A 79 -6.07 16.39 -13.94
CA LEU A 79 -6.58 17.02 -12.72
C LEU A 79 -8.03 16.58 -12.40
N SER A 80 -8.90 16.54 -13.40
CA SER A 80 -10.29 16.09 -13.23
C SER A 80 -10.40 14.62 -12.79
N LYS A 81 -9.54 13.72 -13.32
CA LYS A 81 -9.50 12.32 -12.90
C LYS A 81 -9.13 12.12 -11.43
N ILE A 82 -8.26 12.99 -10.89
CA ILE A 82 -7.82 12.91 -9.50
C ILE A 82 -8.90 13.48 -8.56
N ASN A 83 -9.55 14.57 -8.95
CA ASN A 83 -10.56 15.24 -8.13
C ASN A 83 -11.95 14.60 -8.20
N THR A 84 -12.22 13.79 -9.22
CA THR A 84 -13.52 13.11 -9.34
C THR A 84 -13.46 11.80 -8.55
N PRO A 85 -14.17 11.65 -7.42
CA PRO A 85 -14.28 10.34 -6.76
C PRO A 85 -14.87 9.37 -7.79
N LEU A 86 -14.20 8.25 -7.99
CA LEU A 86 -14.48 7.25 -9.03
C LEU A 86 -15.96 6.81 -8.98
N ARG A 87 -16.85 7.54 -9.66
CA ARG A 87 -18.22 7.10 -9.90
C ARG A 87 -18.10 6.02 -10.96
N LYS A 88 -18.07 4.76 -10.52
CA LYS A 88 -18.33 3.59 -11.37
C LYS A 88 -19.80 3.63 -11.81
N THR A 89 -20.20 4.65 -12.56
CA THR A 89 -21.47 4.59 -13.28
C THR A 89 -21.17 3.92 -14.61
N PRO A 90 -21.72 2.72 -14.90
CA PRO A 90 -21.75 2.25 -16.26
C PRO A 90 -22.50 3.32 -17.08
N ALA A 91 -21.80 3.92 -18.03
CA ALA A 91 -22.42 4.76 -19.04
C ALA A 91 -23.29 3.86 -19.93
N ALA A 92 -24.52 3.62 -19.48
CA ALA A 92 -25.55 2.93 -20.24
C ALA A 92 -26.89 3.57 -19.89
N THR A 93 -27.10 4.80 -20.37
CA THR A 93 -28.45 5.26 -20.69
C THR A 93 -28.75 4.78 -22.11
N PRO A 94 -29.42 3.64 -22.33
CA PRO A 94 -30.06 3.42 -23.61
C PRO A 94 -31.13 4.50 -23.77
N ILE A 95 -31.20 5.08 -24.96
CA ILE A 95 -32.29 5.96 -25.38
C ILE A 95 -33.57 5.11 -25.35
N ILE A 96 -34.36 5.21 -24.29
CA ILE A 96 -35.67 4.56 -24.20
C ILE A 96 -36.63 5.39 -25.04
N SER A 97 -36.98 4.83 -26.21
CA SER A 97 -38.08 5.30 -27.05
C SER A 97 -39.36 5.39 -26.21
N ARG A 98 -39.95 6.58 -26.19
CA ARG A 98 -41.20 6.90 -25.48
C ARG A 98 -42.37 6.14 -26.10
N THR A 99 -42.94 5.18 -25.38
CA THR A 99 -44.34 4.75 -25.52
C THR A 99 -44.91 4.48 -24.12
N PRO A 100 -45.95 5.20 -23.66
CA PRO A 100 -46.55 4.95 -22.36
C PRO A 100 -47.76 4.03 -22.53
N GLN A 101 -47.73 2.82 -21.95
CA GLN A 101 -48.97 2.09 -21.69
C GLN A 101 -48.88 1.31 -20.38
N ARG A 102 -49.41 1.97 -19.34
CA ARG A 102 -50.19 1.50 -18.19
C ARG A 102 -50.40 -0.03 -18.06
N GLY A 103 -50.03 -0.57 -16.90
CA GLY A 103 -50.44 -1.89 -16.40
C GLY A 103 -49.44 -2.35 -15.34
N GLU A 104 -49.67 -2.12 -14.05
CA GLU A 104 -50.45 -3.00 -13.16
C GLU A 104 -49.53 -4.06 -12.50
N TRP A 105 -49.44 -3.92 -11.18
CA TRP A 105 -48.86 -4.79 -10.15
C TRP A 105 -48.38 -6.18 -10.59
N ASP A 106 -47.09 -6.47 -10.40
CA ASP A 106 -46.70 -7.77 -9.85
C ASP A 106 -45.39 -7.69 -9.06
N THR A 107 -45.37 -8.44 -7.97
CA THR A 107 -44.41 -8.41 -6.86
C THR A 107 -43.19 -9.32 -7.15
N PRO A 108 -42.11 -9.26 -6.34
CA PRO A 108 -40.76 -9.71 -6.70
C PRO A 108 -40.55 -11.21 -6.48
N VAL A 109 -39.65 -11.83 -7.25
CA VAL A 109 -38.81 -12.97 -6.83
C VAL A 109 -37.87 -13.37 -7.99
N SER A 110 -36.56 -13.41 -7.73
CA SER A 110 -35.80 -14.67 -7.66
C SER A 110 -34.32 -14.43 -7.94
N THR A 111 -33.55 -14.75 -6.90
CA THR A 111 -32.16 -15.18 -6.88
C THR A 111 -31.58 -15.60 -8.24
N ARG A 112 -30.50 -14.92 -8.65
CA ARG A 112 -29.41 -15.61 -9.34
C ARG A 112 -28.11 -15.33 -8.62
N THR A 113 -27.81 -16.25 -7.70
CA THR A 113 -26.47 -16.55 -7.22
C THR A 113 -25.59 -16.79 -8.45
N THR A 114 -24.70 -15.86 -8.73
CA THR A 114 -23.46 -16.19 -9.42
C THR A 114 -22.40 -15.43 -8.66
N SER A 115 -21.82 -16.13 -7.68
CA SER A 115 -20.57 -15.76 -7.05
C SER A 115 -19.50 -15.74 -8.14
N THR A 116 -19.44 -14.66 -8.89
CA THR A 116 -18.23 -14.31 -9.61
C THR A 116 -17.53 -13.33 -8.70
N ARG A 117 -16.70 -13.89 -7.83
CA ARG A 117 -15.57 -13.19 -7.21
C ARG A 117 -14.70 -12.70 -8.38
N ILE A 118 -15.07 -11.57 -8.96
CA ILE A 118 -14.17 -10.75 -9.75
C ILE A 118 -13.28 -10.07 -8.73
N THR A 119 -12.24 -10.79 -8.30
CA THR A 119 -10.99 -10.15 -7.91
C THR A 119 -10.57 -9.28 -9.08
N SER A 120 -11.01 -8.03 -9.10
CA SER A 120 -10.33 -6.97 -9.83
C SER A 120 -9.02 -6.71 -9.10
N ALA A 121 -8.11 -7.69 -9.17
CA ALA A 121 -6.70 -7.42 -9.07
C ALA A 121 -6.37 -6.68 -10.36
N THR A 122 -6.48 -5.35 -10.31
CA THR A 122 -5.72 -4.51 -11.23
C THR A 122 -4.27 -4.68 -10.83
N ALA A 123 -3.70 -5.83 -11.19
CA ALA A 123 -2.27 -6.04 -11.22
C ALA A 123 -1.76 -5.12 -12.32
N THR A 124 -1.50 -3.87 -11.93
CA THR A 124 -0.55 -3.03 -12.65
C THR A 124 0.72 -3.85 -12.67
N THR A 125 1.03 -4.44 -13.81
CA THR A 125 2.27 -5.17 -14.08
C THR A 125 3.40 -4.15 -14.01
N SER A 126 3.80 -3.80 -12.79
CA SER A 126 5.17 -3.40 -12.51
C SER A 126 6.04 -4.61 -12.90
N PRO A 127 7.20 -4.43 -13.52
CA PRO A 127 8.17 -5.51 -13.67
C PRO A 127 8.29 -6.20 -12.30
N GLU A 128 8.33 -7.53 -12.27
CA GLU A 128 8.27 -8.33 -11.04
C GLU A 128 9.30 -7.80 -10.02
N LYS A 129 8.85 -6.90 -9.15
CA LYS A 129 9.71 -6.29 -8.13
C LYS A 129 10.01 -7.40 -7.15
N LYS A 130 11.29 -7.58 -6.84
CA LYS A 130 11.79 -8.61 -5.91
C LYS A 130 11.28 -8.43 -4.46
N TYR A 131 10.50 -7.39 -4.21
CA TYR A 131 10.03 -6.95 -2.92
C TYR A 131 8.57 -6.50 -2.99
N ASN A 132 7.85 -6.62 -1.87
CA ASN A 132 6.43 -6.27 -1.81
C ASN A 132 6.23 -4.86 -1.26
N THR A 133 5.83 -3.92 -2.12
CA THR A 133 5.52 -2.53 -1.72
C THR A 133 4.10 -2.33 -1.21
N ASN A 134 3.23 -3.35 -1.21
CA ASN A 134 1.86 -3.26 -0.69
C ASN A 134 1.76 -3.34 0.85
N LEU A 135 2.90 -3.37 1.54
CA LEU A 135 2.99 -3.36 3.01
C LEU A 135 3.08 -1.92 3.54
N SER A 136 2.73 -1.71 4.81
CA SER A 136 3.05 -0.44 5.50
C SER A 136 4.56 -0.30 5.67
N LEU A 137 5.03 0.93 5.87
CA LEU A 137 6.46 1.20 6.07
C LEU A 137 7.08 0.35 7.18
N ASP A 138 6.40 0.24 8.32
CA ASP A 138 6.86 -0.53 9.48
C ASP A 138 6.95 -2.03 9.19
N ALA A 139 5.90 -2.60 8.57
CA ALA A 139 5.89 -4.00 8.17
C ALA A 139 6.94 -4.32 7.09
N PHE A 140 7.24 -3.35 6.23
CA PHE A 140 8.29 -3.47 5.23
C PHE A 140 9.68 -3.50 5.88
N GLN A 141 9.99 -2.55 6.77
CA GLN A 141 11.29 -2.47 7.45
C GLN A 141 11.54 -3.65 8.41
N THR A 142 10.49 -4.23 8.99
CA THR A 142 10.62 -5.45 9.81
C THR A 142 11.01 -6.68 8.97
N LYS A 143 10.71 -6.68 7.67
CA LYS A 143 10.89 -7.83 6.78
C LYS A 143 12.09 -7.68 5.84
N TYR A 144 12.43 -6.45 5.45
CA TYR A 144 13.46 -6.14 4.48
C TYR A 144 14.46 -5.14 5.07
N THR A 145 15.73 -5.32 4.73
CA THR A 145 16.84 -4.45 5.16
C THR A 145 17.77 -4.20 3.99
N SER A 146 18.48 -3.07 3.97
CA SER A 146 19.43 -2.77 2.88
C SER A 146 20.73 -3.58 3.04
N GLU A 147 21.42 -3.79 1.91
CA GLU A 147 22.75 -4.41 1.87
C GLU A 147 23.74 -3.67 2.76
N ASP A 148 23.70 -2.33 2.77
CA ASP A 148 24.57 -1.52 3.62
C ASP A 148 24.25 -1.74 5.11
N ASN A 149 22.97 -1.76 5.49
CA ASN A 149 22.58 -2.01 6.88
C ASN A 149 22.95 -3.42 7.36
N ALA A 150 22.76 -4.42 6.50
CA ALA A 150 23.11 -5.81 6.80
C ALA A 150 24.63 -6.04 6.88
N SER A 151 25.44 -5.13 6.35
CA SER A 151 26.90 -5.19 6.40
C SER A 151 27.46 -4.86 7.80
N TYR A 152 26.70 -4.15 8.65
CA TYR A 152 27.12 -3.79 10.01
C TYR A 152 26.82 -4.91 11.02
N PRO A 153 27.85 -5.52 11.65
CA PRO A 153 27.70 -6.61 12.62
C PRO A 153 27.24 -6.17 14.03
#